data_AF-A0A3N2ARF3-F1
#
_entry.id   AF-A0A3N2ARF3-F1
#
_cell.length_a   1.000
_cell.length_b   1.000
_cell.length_c   1.000
_cell.angle_alpha   90.00
_cell.angle_beta   90.00
_cell.angle_gamma   90.00
#
_symmetry.space_group_name_H-M   'P 1'
#
loop_
_entity.id
_entity.type
_entity.pdbx_description
1 polymer ?
#
loop_
_entity_poly.entity_id
_entity_poly.type
_entity_poly.pdbx_seq_one_letter_code
_entity_poly.pdbx_strand_id
1 'polypeptide(L)'
;MSETIDRYAGAPMVRFLDAYVLDAIGALDDATRDTMDRNVSRIRQALQVEGDTWQEVVETAMAMPDDAADGVRTSWEMFVDECFRAGQTPDALAWSHALVDARFRS
;
A
#
# COMPACT_ATOMS: atom_id res chain seq x y z
N MET A 1 10.06 15.21 -14.31
CA MET A 1 10.95 14.28 -13.59
C MET A 1 11.37 15.02 -12.31
N SER A 2 10.97 14.69 -11.09
CA SER A 2 10.44 13.44 -10.52
C SER A 2 9.69 13.77 -9.22
N GLU A 3 8.36 13.76 -9.22
CA GLU A 3 7.55 13.92 -7.99
C GLU A 3 7.61 12.68 -7.08
N THR A 4 7.93 11.51 -7.65
CA THR A 4 7.98 10.24 -6.91
C THR A 4 9.19 10.10 -5.97
N ILE A 5 10.26 10.88 -6.19
CA ILE A 5 11.49 10.81 -5.36
C ILE A 5 11.28 11.54 -4.03
N ASP A 6 10.42 12.57 -4.00
CA ASP A 6 10.15 13.37 -2.80
C ASP A 6 9.18 12.64 -1.84
N ARG A 7 8.17 11.93 -2.38
CA ARG A 7 7.16 11.19 -1.59
C ARG A 7 7.75 10.21 -0.56
N TYR A 8 8.83 9.54 -0.92
CA TYR A 8 9.46 8.53 -0.07
C TYR A 8 10.68 9.06 0.70
N ALA A 9 11.02 10.34 0.55
CA ALA A 9 12.12 10.95 1.26
C ALA A 9 11.77 11.10 2.75
N GLY A 10 12.41 10.30 3.61
CA GLY A 10 12.26 10.40 5.06
C GLY A 10 11.15 9.54 5.68
N ALA A 11 10.31 8.85 4.89
CA ALA A 11 9.22 8.02 5.39
C ALA A 11 9.21 6.62 4.75
N PRO A 12 10.11 5.70 5.17
CA PRO A 12 10.16 4.34 4.62
C PRO A 12 8.83 3.58 4.75
N MET A 13 8.02 3.91 5.77
CA MET A 13 6.70 3.32 5.98
C MET A 13 5.71 3.63 4.86
N VAL A 14 5.72 4.85 4.31
CA VAL A 14 4.79 5.27 3.23
C VAL A 14 4.99 4.37 2.01
N ARG A 15 6.24 4.03 1.69
CA ARG A 15 6.57 3.11 0.60
C ARG A 15 6.01 1.71 0.82
N PHE A 16 6.18 1.16 2.03
CA PHE A 16 5.67 -0.17 2.33
C PHE A 16 4.14 -0.20 2.33
N LEU A 17 3.51 0.87 2.80
CA LEU A 17 2.06 0.96 2.82
C LEU A 17 1.47 1.14 1.41
N ASP A 18 2.07 1.96 0.54
CA ASP A 18 1.65 2.05 -0.86
C ASP A 18 1.77 0.68 -1.55
N ALA A 19 2.87 -0.03 -1.34
CA ALA A 19 3.04 -1.38 -1.89
C ALA A 19 1.99 -2.36 -1.36
N TYR A 20 1.67 -2.31 -0.07
CA TYR A 20 0.62 -3.11 0.56
C TYR A 20 -0.76 -2.84 -0.05
N VAL A 21 -1.12 -1.56 -0.22
CA VAL A 21 -2.40 -1.17 -0.83
C VAL A 21 -2.49 -1.65 -2.27
N LEU A 22 -1.42 -1.46 -3.05
CA LEU A 22 -1.36 -1.94 -4.45
C LEU A 22 -1.42 -3.46 -4.53
N ASP A 23 -0.79 -4.18 -3.60
CA ASP A 23 -0.85 -5.65 -3.55
C ASP A 23 -2.26 -6.14 -3.24
N ALA A 24 -2.91 -5.53 -2.25
CA ALA A 24 -4.26 -5.88 -1.83
C ALA A 24 -5.28 -5.78 -2.98
N ILE A 25 -5.13 -4.80 -3.86
CA ILE A 25 -6.00 -4.59 -5.04
C ILE A 25 -5.50 -5.28 -6.32
N GLY A 26 -4.38 -6.02 -6.25
CA GLY A 26 -3.79 -6.72 -7.40
C GLY A 26 -3.14 -5.81 -8.44
N ALA A 27 -2.83 -4.56 -8.09
CA ALA A 27 -2.17 -3.58 -8.96
C ALA A 27 -0.64 -3.50 -8.74
N LEU A 28 -0.09 -4.21 -7.75
CA LEU A 28 1.35 -4.28 -7.53
C LEU A 28 2.03 -5.12 -8.62
N ASP A 29 3.10 -4.58 -9.20
CA ASP A 29 3.91 -5.29 -10.18
C ASP A 29 4.71 -6.43 -9.53
N ASP A 30 4.93 -7.51 -10.29
CA ASP A 30 5.59 -8.71 -9.79
C ASP A 30 7.04 -8.45 -9.35
N ALA A 31 7.75 -7.49 -9.97
CA ALA A 31 9.13 -7.20 -9.60
C ALA A 31 9.22 -6.53 -8.23
N THR A 32 8.28 -5.63 -7.91
CA THR A 32 8.17 -5.02 -6.59
C THR A 32 7.74 -6.05 -5.55
N ARG A 33 6.75 -6.91 -5.86
CA ARG A 33 6.33 -8.01 -4.97
C ARG A 33 7.50 -8.94 -4.63
N ASP A 34 8.19 -9.45 -5.64
CA ASP A 34 9.38 -10.29 -5.48
C ASP A 34 10.46 -9.61 -4.63
N THR A 35 10.64 -8.31 -4.82
CA THR A 35 11.62 -7.53 -4.06
C THR A 35 11.22 -7.44 -2.59
N MET A 36 9.94 -7.21 -2.27
CA MET A 36 9.45 -7.18 -0.89
C MET A 36 9.57 -8.56 -0.22
N ASP A 37 9.14 -9.62 -0.91
CA ASP A 37 9.21 -11.00 -0.40
C ASP A 37 10.64 -11.40 -0.06
N ARG A 38 11.61 -11.14 -0.96
CA ARG A 38 13.03 -11.45 -0.71
C ARG A 38 13.65 -10.62 0.42
N ASN A 39 13.03 -9.50 0.77
CA ASN A 39 13.54 -8.57 1.79
C ASN A 39 12.70 -8.55 3.07
N VAL A 40 11.76 -9.47 3.28
CA VAL A 40 10.96 -9.61 4.52
C VAL A 40 11.80 -9.44 5.78
N SER A 41 12.96 -10.12 5.87
CA SER A 41 13.82 -10.04 7.06
C SER A 41 14.41 -8.64 7.29
N ARG A 42 14.64 -7.87 6.23
CA ARG A 42 15.07 -6.46 6.34
C ARG A 42 13.90 -5.56 6.72
N ILE A 43 12.70 -5.81 6.20
CA ILE A 43 11.50 -5.04 6.52
C ILE A 43 11.13 -5.23 7.99
N ARG A 44 11.15 -6.47 8.50
CA ARG A 44 11.01 -6.79 9.92
C ARG A 44 11.98 -5.99 10.79
N GLN A 45 13.27 -5.98 10.44
CA GLN A 45 14.29 -5.23 11.18
C GLN A 45 14.08 -3.71 11.12
N ALA A 46 13.68 -3.18 9.96
CA ALA A 46 13.45 -1.76 9.78
C ALA A 46 12.23 -1.25 10.56
N LEU A 47 11.19 -2.08 10.66
CA LEU A 47 9.93 -1.75 11.34
C LEU A 47 9.86 -2.25 12.79
N GLN A 48 10.85 -3.04 13.22
CA GLN A 48 10.95 -3.66 14.55
C GLN A 48 9.70 -4.46 14.95
N VAL A 49 9.15 -5.21 14.00
CA VAL A 49 7.95 -6.05 14.17
C VAL A 49 8.18 -7.43 13.55
N GLU A 50 7.43 -8.41 14.04
CA GLU A 50 7.39 -9.77 13.52
C GLU A 50 6.28 -9.93 12.46
N GLY A 51 6.28 -11.04 11.71
CA GLY A 51 5.26 -11.36 10.69
C GLY A 51 5.84 -12.16 9.53
N ASP A 52 5.26 -13.28 9.14
CA ASP A 52 5.85 -14.27 8.22
C ASP A 52 5.96 -13.78 6.78
N THR A 53 5.07 -12.87 6.40
CA THR A 53 5.04 -12.17 5.13
C THR A 53 5.29 -10.67 5.32
N TRP A 54 5.69 -9.95 4.26
CA TRP A 54 5.91 -8.50 4.40
C TRP A 54 4.58 -7.76 4.59
N GLN A 55 3.47 -8.31 4.11
CA GLN A 55 2.12 -7.79 4.34
C GLN A 55 1.79 -7.80 5.84
N GLU A 56 1.95 -8.95 6.51
CA GLU A 56 1.71 -9.06 7.97
C GLU A 56 2.62 -8.12 8.78
N VAL A 57 3.87 -7.94 8.32
CA VAL A 57 4.81 -7.00 8.93
C VAL A 57 4.31 -5.56 8.82
N VAL A 58 3.77 -5.16 7.65
CA VAL A 58 3.18 -3.82 7.46
C VAL A 58 1.91 -3.66 8.28
N GLU A 59 1.02 -4.65 8.27
CA GLU A 59 -0.22 -4.66 9.04
C GLU A 59 0.08 -4.51 10.54
N THR A 60 1.02 -5.29 11.07
CA THR A 60 1.45 -5.24 12.47
C THR A 60 2.06 -3.89 12.83
N ALA A 61 2.97 -3.37 11.98
CA ALA A 61 3.62 -2.09 12.24
C ALA A 61 2.63 -0.91 12.24
N MET A 62 1.55 -1.01 11.47
CA MET A 62 0.50 0.01 11.36
C MET A 62 -0.70 -0.25 12.28
N ALA A 63 -0.62 -1.29 13.13
CA ALA A 63 -1.70 -1.78 13.99
C ALA A 63 -3.03 -1.91 13.22
N MET A 64 -2.95 -2.49 12.02
CA MET A 64 -4.10 -2.73 11.17
C MET A 64 -4.93 -3.91 11.70
N PRO A 65 -6.25 -3.89 11.50
CA PRO A 65 -7.08 -5.06 11.79
C PRO A 65 -6.78 -6.19 10.79
N ASP A 66 -7.09 -7.43 11.18
CA ASP A 66 -6.85 -8.64 10.37
C ASP A 66 -7.61 -8.63 9.03
N ASP A 67 -8.64 -7.78 8.90
CA ASP A 67 -9.46 -7.60 7.69
C ASP A 67 -9.05 -6.37 6.85
N ALA A 68 -7.91 -5.75 7.15
CA ALA A 68 -7.50 -4.51 6.50
C ALA A 68 -7.38 -4.65 4.98
N ALA A 69 -6.85 -5.77 4.49
CA ALA A 69 -6.73 -6.03 3.05
C ALA A 69 -8.11 -6.11 2.37
N ASP A 70 -9.09 -6.73 3.02
CA ASP A 70 -10.47 -6.79 2.52
C ASP A 70 -11.16 -5.42 2.56
N GLY A 71 -10.89 -4.62 3.59
CA GLY A 71 -11.33 -3.22 3.66
C GLY A 71 -10.77 -2.36 2.53
N VAL A 72 -9.49 -2.54 2.20
CA VAL A 72 -8.83 -1.87 1.06
C VAL A 72 -9.48 -2.30 -0.26
N ARG A 73 -9.68 -3.60 -0.49
CA ARG A 73 -10.34 -4.12 -1.71
C ARG A 73 -11.75 -3.57 -1.86
N THR A 74 -12.54 -3.58 -0.80
CA THR A 74 -13.91 -3.05 -0.81
C THR A 74 -13.92 -1.56 -1.15
N SER A 75 -12.98 -0.79 -0.56
CA SER A 75 -12.84 0.64 -0.85
C SER A 75 -12.44 0.92 -2.30
N TRP A 76 -11.57 0.08 -2.87
CA TRP A 76 -11.16 0.15 -4.27
C TRP A 76 -12.33 -0.16 -5.21
N GLU A 77 -13.09 -1.22 -4.95
CA GLU A 77 -14.26 -1.59 -5.76
C GLU A 77 -15.30 -0.46 -5.81
N MET A 78 -15.58 0.18 -4.67
CA MET A 78 -16.47 1.35 -4.61
C MET A 78 -15.93 2.53 -5.44
N PHE A 79 -14.63 2.82 -5.35
CA PHE A 79 -13.99 3.88 -6.13
C PHE A 79 -14.03 3.60 -7.64
N VAL A 80 -13.81 2.35 -8.05
CA VAL A 80 -13.88 1.92 -9.45
C VAL A 80 -15.29 2.10 -10.01
N ASP A 81 -16.30 1.69 -9.26
CA ASP A 81 -17.71 1.86 -9.61
C ASP A 81 -18.11 3.34 -9.73
N GLU A 82 -17.65 4.20 -8.81
CA GLU A 82 -17.85 5.65 -8.91
C GLU A 82 -17.17 6.27 -10.13
N CYS A 83 -15.92 5.88 -10.42
CA CYS A 83 -15.20 6.32 -11.61
C CYS A 83 -15.96 5.95 -12.89
N PHE A 84 -16.44 4.71 -13.00
CA PHE A 84 -17.20 4.28 -14.17
C PHE A 84 -18.54 5.03 -14.32
N ARG A 85 -19.25 5.31 -13.22
CA ARG A 85 -20.46 6.16 -13.26
C ARG A 85 -20.16 7.59 -13.72
N ALA A 86 -19.00 8.12 -13.37
CA ALA A 86 -18.54 9.44 -13.78
C ALA A 86 -17.94 9.47 -15.20
N GLY A 87 -17.81 8.33 -15.87
CA GLY A 87 -17.14 8.22 -17.18
C GLY A 87 -15.62 8.41 -17.11
N GLN A 88 -15.02 8.16 -15.95
CA GLN A 88 -13.59 8.27 -15.68
C GLN A 88 -12.92 6.89 -15.68
N THR A 89 -11.61 6.85 -15.96
CA THR A 89 -10.80 5.64 -15.82
C THR A 89 -10.19 5.63 -14.42
N PRO A 90 -10.36 4.55 -13.63
CA PRO A 90 -9.77 4.45 -12.32
C PRO A 90 -8.24 4.35 -12.41
N ASP A 91 -7.54 5.11 -11.57
CA ASP A 91 -6.08 5.09 -11.45
C ASP A 91 -5.70 4.51 -10.08
N ALA A 92 -5.22 3.27 -10.08
CA ALA A 92 -4.84 2.53 -8.88
C ALA A 92 -3.69 3.18 -8.11
N LEU A 93 -2.72 3.77 -8.83
CA LEU A 93 -1.56 4.39 -8.21
C LEU A 93 -1.94 5.71 -7.54
N ALA A 94 -2.70 6.55 -8.25
CA ALA A 94 -3.20 7.80 -7.70
C ALA A 94 -4.12 7.57 -6.49
N TRP A 95 -4.98 6.55 -6.57
CA TRP A 95 -5.87 6.17 -5.48
C TRP A 95 -5.10 5.65 -4.25
N SER A 96 -4.11 4.77 -4.46
CA SER A 96 -3.22 4.29 -3.39
C SER A 96 -2.56 5.47 -2.65
N HIS A 97 -1.95 6.38 -3.41
CA HIS A 97 -1.28 7.54 -2.82
C HIS A 97 -2.24 8.39 -1.99
N ALA A 98 -3.45 8.66 -2.51
CA ALA A 98 -4.46 9.44 -1.80
C ALA A 98 -4.93 8.76 -0.50
N LEU A 99 -5.13 7.43 -0.52
CA LEU A 99 -5.52 6.65 0.65
C LEU A 99 -4.43 6.69 1.73
N VAL A 100 -3.18 6.47 1.34
CA VAL A 100 -2.03 6.51 2.24
C VAL A 100 -1.83 7.90 2.82
N ASP A 101 -1.92 8.95 2.00
CA ASP A 101 -1.77 10.33 2.44
C ASP A 101 -2.85 10.75 3.43
N ALA A 102 -4.09 10.29 3.23
CA ALA A 102 -5.17 10.54 4.16
C ALA A 102 -4.89 9.93 5.55
N ARG A 103 -4.21 8.78 5.62
CA ARG A 103 -3.88 8.10 6.88
C ARG A 103 -2.71 8.75 7.62
N PHE A 104 -1.74 9.36 6.94
CA PHE A 104 -0.62 10.07 7.57
C PHE A 104 -0.90 11.54 7.89
N ARG A 105 -2.08 12.07 7.50
CA ARG A 105 -2.50 13.45 7.80
C ARG A 105 -3.28 13.60 9.11
N SER A 106 -3.65 12.51 9.79
CA SER A 106 -4.33 12.53 11.11
C SER A 106 -3.34 12.51 12.27
#